data_AF-A0A3D9C0M1-F1
#
_entry.id   AF-A0A3D9C0M1-F1
#
_cell.length_a   1.000
_cell.length_b   1.000
_cell.length_c   1.000
_cell.angle_alpha   90.00
_cell.angle_beta   90.00
_cell.angle_gamma   90.00
#
_symmetry.space_group_name_H-M   'P 1'
#
loop_
_entity.id
_entity.type
_entity.pdbx_description
1 polymer ?
#
loop_
_entity_poly.entity_id
_entity_poly.type
_entity_poly.pdbx_seq_one_letter_code
_entity_poly.pdbx_strand_id
1 'polypeptide(L)'
;MNDTISYKIQNAYMLPYEKVIDKEFMDLYDKTNEIIASSRIYFVCRLRSKGFLFNRFSKPEVLYVGETFDKENRFYRHEKILKATTLKEPKDKLVVYFLHIRFSYLGLNTFYNNPMEIFNEIKDLNSKTSVRLLERLYIKLFNPILNESHNDNNVIEDNLVQKKLIDNSIHYVNLDIGMNESLFNFTGGKRAEKHDIYTFNLTNNEMTFGHPLLELL
;
A
#
# COMPACT_ATOMS: atom_id res chain seq x y z
N MET A 1 2.44 -27.08 4.06
CA MET A 1 2.26 -25.69 4.52
C MET A 1 2.56 -24.83 3.32
N ASN A 2 1.59 -24.05 2.85
CA ASN A 2 1.74 -23.30 1.61
C ASN A 2 2.55 -22.02 1.87
N ASP A 3 3.43 -21.67 0.95
CA ASP A 3 4.33 -20.53 1.13
C ASP A 3 3.55 -19.22 1.07
N THR A 4 3.68 -18.44 2.15
CA THR A 4 2.95 -17.20 2.38
C THR A 4 3.94 -16.08 2.65
N ILE A 5 3.85 -14.99 1.90
CA ILE A 5 4.53 -13.73 2.24
C ILE A 5 3.54 -12.77 2.88
N SER A 6 4.03 -11.89 3.75
CA SER A 6 3.21 -10.90 4.44
C SER A 6 3.88 -9.54 4.42
N TYR A 7 3.11 -8.51 4.08
CA TYR A 7 3.50 -7.11 4.21
C TYR A 7 2.62 -6.46 5.27
N LYS A 8 3.23 -5.83 6.26
CA LYS A 8 2.54 -5.11 7.32
C LYS A 8 2.87 -3.63 7.28
N ILE A 9 1.86 -2.77 7.26
CA ILE A 9 2.04 -1.35 7.57
C ILE A 9 2.36 -1.24 9.06
N GLN A 10 3.63 -1.02 9.38
CA GLN A 10 4.05 -0.87 10.77
C GLN A 10 3.71 0.51 11.29
N ASN A 11 3.92 1.54 10.47
CA ASN A 11 3.60 2.92 10.80
C ASN A 11 3.27 3.71 9.53
N ALA A 12 2.58 4.83 9.68
CA ALA A 12 2.29 5.75 8.59
C ALA A 12 2.44 7.19 9.07
N TYR A 13 3.10 8.02 8.27
CA TYR A 13 3.24 9.45 8.53
C TYR A 13 2.35 10.23 7.57
N MET A 14 1.44 11.04 8.11
CA MET A 14 0.48 11.83 7.33
C MET A 14 0.99 13.27 7.15
N LEU A 15 1.02 13.74 5.91
CA LEU A 15 1.26 15.15 5.59
C LEU A 15 0.09 15.74 4.78
N PRO A 16 -0.26 17.02 5.00
CA PRO A 16 -1.14 17.75 4.09
C PRO A 16 -0.54 17.80 2.69
N TYR A 17 -1.37 17.65 1.65
CA TYR A 17 -0.92 17.69 0.25
C TYR A 17 -0.08 18.93 -0.07
N GLU A 18 -0.49 20.10 0.43
CA GLU A 18 0.16 21.39 0.14
C GLU A 18 1.60 21.43 0.63
N LYS A 19 1.92 20.66 1.68
CA LYS A 19 3.28 20.51 2.19
C LYS A 19 4.11 19.54 1.36
N VAL A 20 3.45 18.54 0.78
CA VAL A 20 4.12 17.47 0.03
C VAL A 20 4.57 17.94 -1.35
N ILE A 21 3.90 18.92 -1.95
CA ILE A 21 4.32 19.51 -3.23
C ILE A 21 5.41 20.57 -3.09
N ASP A 22 5.73 20.99 -1.86
CA ASP A 22 6.84 21.89 -1.58
C ASP A 22 8.15 21.08 -1.56
N LYS A 23 9.02 21.36 -2.52
CA LYS A 23 10.27 20.64 -2.77
C LYS A 23 11.24 20.74 -1.59
N GLU A 24 11.41 21.94 -1.05
CA GLU A 24 12.33 22.19 0.08
C GLU A 24 11.80 21.54 1.35
N PHE A 25 10.48 21.62 1.57
CA PHE A 25 9.83 20.96 2.69
C PHE A 25 10.02 19.44 2.63
N MET A 26 9.79 18.83 1.47
CA MET A 26 9.92 17.38 1.32
C MET A 26 11.36 16.90 1.41
N ASP A 27 12.34 17.62 0.87
CA ASP A 27 13.76 17.28 1.03
C ASP A 27 14.18 17.29 2.51
N LEU A 28 13.74 18.31 3.27
CA LEU A 28 14.00 18.37 4.71
C LEU A 28 13.41 17.17 5.45
N TYR A 29 12.14 16.84 5.19
CA TYR A 29 11.47 15.73 5.87
C TYR A 29 12.02 14.36 5.46
N ASP A 30 12.42 14.17 4.20
CA ASP A 30 13.07 12.93 3.74
C ASP A 30 14.41 12.69 4.46
N LYS A 31 15.09 13.75 4.93
CA LYS A 31 16.33 13.66 5.68
C LYS A 31 16.14 13.55 7.19
N THR A 32 15.05 14.06 7.74
CA THR A 32 14.87 14.25 9.20
C THR A 32 13.81 13.34 9.82
N ASN A 33 12.86 12.83 9.04
CA ASN A 33 11.79 11.98 9.53
C ASN A 33 12.00 10.53 9.09
N GLU A 34 12.29 9.63 10.04
CA GLU A 34 12.63 8.22 9.76
C GLU A 34 11.54 7.48 8.97
N ILE A 35 10.26 7.72 9.27
CA ILE A 35 9.14 7.05 8.58
C ILE A 35 9.07 7.51 7.12
N ILE A 36 9.17 8.82 6.88
CA ILE A 36 9.21 9.34 5.50
C ILE A 36 10.47 8.86 4.80
N ALA A 37 11.64 9.01 5.41
CA ALA A 37 12.93 8.61 4.85
C ALA A 37 12.95 7.14 4.39
N SER A 38 12.41 6.24 5.20
CA SER A 38 12.33 4.81 4.91
C SER A 38 11.16 4.43 3.98
N SER A 39 10.14 5.27 3.86
CA SER A 39 8.97 4.99 3.03
C SER A 39 9.30 5.00 1.54
N ARG A 40 8.79 4.00 0.83
CA ARG A 40 8.80 3.90 -0.64
C ARG A 40 7.41 3.83 -1.26
N ILE A 41 6.39 3.56 -0.44
CA ILE A 41 4.98 3.51 -0.84
C ILE A 41 4.25 4.64 -0.15
N TYR A 42 3.44 5.37 -0.91
CA TYR A 42 2.56 6.40 -0.37
C TYR A 42 1.14 6.26 -0.87
N PHE A 43 0.20 6.69 -0.04
CA PHE A 43 -1.21 6.81 -0.40
C PHE A 43 -1.61 8.28 -0.44
N VAL A 44 -2.25 8.69 -1.53
CA VAL A 44 -2.96 9.97 -1.58
C VAL A 44 -4.39 9.69 -1.15
N CYS A 45 -4.82 10.34 -0.07
CA CYS A 45 -6.09 10.09 0.55
C CYS A 45 -6.95 11.34 0.66
N ARG A 46 -8.27 11.16 0.54
CA ARG A 46 -9.27 12.16 0.86
C ARG A 46 -9.82 11.93 2.27
N LEU A 47 -9.88 13.00 3.05
CA LEU A 47 -10.53 13.05 4.35
C LEU A 47 -11.79 13.89 4.23
N ARG A 48 -12.97 13.25 4.34
CA ARG A 48 -14.25 13.94 4.25
C ARG A 48 -14.60 14.58 5.59
N SER A 49 -15.07 15.83 5.59
CA SER A 49 -15.51 16.50 6.81
C SER A 49 -16.85 15.95 7.31
N LYS A 50 -16.96 15.54 8.59
CA LYS A 50 -18.18 14.98 9.20
C LYS A 50 -19.00 16.01 10.01
N GLY A 51 -19.23 17.19 9.45
CA GLY A 51 -20.16 18.19 9.99
C GLY A 51 -19.51 19.53 10.37
N PHE A 52 -20.35 20.53 10.65
CA PHE A 52 -19.92 21.93 10.84
C PHE A 52 -19.34 22.23 12.23
N LEU A 53 -19.69 21.42 13.24
CA LEU A 53 -19.46 21.75 14.66
C LEU A 53 -18.27 21.04 15.32
N PHE A 54 -17.69 20.02 14.70
CA PHE A 54 -16.47 19.37 15.19
C PHE A 54 -15.60 18.99 14.01
N ASN A 55 -14.30 19.29 14.06
CA ASN A 55 -13.28 18.90 13.08
C ASN A 55 -13.05 17.37 13.03
N ARG A 56 -14.12 16.58 12.93
CA ARG A 56 -14.07 15.14 12.79
C ARG A 56 -14.01 14.81 11.30
N PHE A 57 -12.93 14.15 10.90
CA PHE A 57 -12.80 13.63 9.54
C PHE A 57 -13.32 12.20 9.44
N SER A 58 -13.70 11.79 8.23
CA SER A 58 -13.94 10.41 7.90
C SER A 58 -12.66 9.59 8.01
N LYS A 59 -12.82 8.26 7.91
CA LYS A 59 -11.70 7.38 7.57
C LYS A 59 -11.06 7.88 6.25
N PRO A 60 -9.73 7.78 6.09
CA PRO A 60 -9.06 8.19 4.86
C PRO A 60 -9.52 7.33 3.68
N GLU A 61 -9.91 7.94 2.58
CA GLU A 61 -10.29 7.25 1.34
C GLU A 61 -9.10 7.28 0.39
N VAL A 62 -8.56 6.12 0.01
CA VAL A 62 -7.39 6.01 -0.88
C VAL A 62 -7.81 6.36 -2.31
N LEU A 63 -7.31 7.48 -2.82
CA LEU A 63 -7.57 7.93 -4.18
C LEU A 63 -6.48 7.51 -5.17
N TYR A 64 -5.24 7.36 -4.67
CA TYR A 64 -4.08 6.93 -5.44
C TYR A 64 -3.08 6.20 -4.54
N VAL A 65 -2.48 5.15 -5.08
CA VAL A 65 -1.33 4.44 -4.52
C VAL A 65 -0.14 4.71 -5.44
N GLY A 66 1.00 5.10 -4.87
CA GLY A 66 2.21 5.34 -5.65
C GLY A 66 3.48 4.85 -4.96
N GLU A 67 4.51 4.63 -5.76
CA GLU A 67 5.88 4.41 -5.30
C GLU A 67 6.82 5.59 -5.59
N THR A 68 7.84 5.76 -4.75
CA THR A 68 8.98 6.63 -5.08
C THR A 68 10.26 6.32 -4.30
N PHE A 69 11.39 6.55 -4.99
CA PHE A 69 12.74 6.56 -4.44
C PHE A 69 13.35 7.97 -4.39
N ASP A 70 12.64 8.96 -4.93
CA ASP A 70 13.03 10.36 -5.05
C ASP A 70 11.80 11.21 -4.70
N LYS A 71 11.61 11.48 -3.41
CA LYS A 71 10.43 12.18 -2.92
C LYS A 71 10.41 13.62 -3.39
N GLU A 72 11.57 14.27 -3.34
CA GLU A 72 11.78 15.65 -3.75
C GLU A 72 11.18 15.91 -5.15
N ASN A 73 11.53 15.08 -6.14
CA ASN A 73 11.06 15.28 -7.52
C ASN A 73 9.71 14.64 -7.80
N ARG A 74 9.35 13.55 -7.08
CA ARG A 74 8.09 12.83 -7.32
C ARG A 74 6.87 13.72 -7.16
N PHE A 75 6.82 14.53 -6.09
CA PHE A 75 5.60 15.22 -5.69
C PHE A 75 5.41 16.58 -6.37
N TYR A 76 6.49 17.30 -6.68
CA TYR A 76 6.46 18.65 -7.25
C TYR A 76 5.70 18.75 -8.59
N ARG A 77 5.68 17.69 -9.40
CA ARG A 77 5.01 17.66 -10.73
C ARG A 77 4.04 16.50 -10.91
N HIS A 78 3.56 15.91 -9.81
CA HIS A 78 2.80 14.67 -9.93
C HIS A 78 1.38 14.91 -10.47
N GLU A 79 1.17 14.61 -11.75
CA GLU A 79 -0.12 14.80 -12.43
C GLU A 79 -1.28 14.13 -11.68
N LYS A 80 -1.12 12.89 -11.20
CA LYS A 80 -2.18 12.21 -10.44
C LYS A 80 -2.52 12.91 -9.12
N ILE A 81 -1.57 13.56 -8.46
CA ILE A 81 -1.84 14.26 -7.20
C ILE A 81 -2.56 15.58 -7.49
N LEU A 82 -2.18 16.27 -8.58
CA LEU A 82 -2.95 17.40 -9.09
C LEU A 82 -4.38 17.00 -9.44
N LYS A 83 -4.59 15.87 -10.14
CA LYS A 83 -5.93 15.32 -10.40
C LYS A 83 -6.69 15.00 -9.10
N ALA A 84 -6.03 14.53 -8.05
CA ALA A 84 -6.68 14.30 -6.77
C ALA A 84 -7.28 15.58 -6.15
N THR A 85 -6.72 16.75 -6.45
CA THR A 85 -7.28 18.03 -5.99
C THR A 85 -8.61 18.39 -6.65
N THR A 86 -8.90 17.86 -7.85
CA THR A 86 -10.17 18.11 -8.55
C THR A 86 -11.30 17.19 -8.06
N LEU A 87 -10.96 16.13 -7.32
CA LEU A 87 -11.89 15.14 -6.81
C LEU A 87 -12.42 15.46 -5.40
N LYS A 88 -11.96 16.55 -4.78
CA LYS A 88 -12.31 16.91 -3.40
C LYS A 88 -13.41 17.98 -3.36
N GLU A 89 -14.33 17.85 -2.41
CA GLU A 89 -15.22 18.96 -2.06
C GLU A 89 -14.45 20.08 -1.37
N PRO A 90 -14.95 21.33 -1.34
CA PRO A 90 -14.25 22.45 -0.70
C PRO A 90 -13.89 22.21 0.78
N LYS A 91 -14.69 21.41 1.49
CA LYS A 91 -14.50 21.09 2.92
C LYS A 91 -13.61 19.86 3.17
N ASP A 92 -13.28 19.12 2.13
CA ASP A 92 -12.46 17.92 2.23
C ASP A 92 -10.97 18.28 2.26
N LYS A 93 -10.20 17.44 2.94
CA LYS A 93 -8.74 17.56 2.96
C LYS A 93 -8.11 16.48 2.10
N LEU A 94 -7.09 16.88 1.34
CA LEU A 94 -6.21 15.96 0.64
C LEU A 94 -4.94 15.79 1.46
N VAL A 95 -4.57 14.55 1.74
CA VAL A 95 -3.38 14.21 2.53
C VAL A 95 -2.59 13.11 1.84
N VAL A 96 -1.29 13.04 2.12
CA VAL A 96 -0.42 11.96 1.67
C VAL A 96 0.08 11.19 2.89
N TYR A 97 -0.08 9.89 2.85
CA TYR A 97 0.44 8.96 3.85
C TYR A 97 1.70 8.31 3.32
N PHE A 98 2.81 8.45 4.05
CA PHE A 98 4.06 7.75 3.82
C PHE A 98 4.07 6.49 4.69
N LEU A 99 4.13 5.33 4.05
CA LEU A 99 4.00 4.05 4.74
C LEU A 99 5.38 3.47 5.07
N HIS A 100 5.58 3.13 6.33
CA HIS A 100 6.69 2.30 6.76
C HIS A 100 6.20 0.85 6.93
N ILE A 101 6.78 -0.04 6.13
CA ILE A 101 6.27 -1.38 5.90
C ILE A 101 7.29 -2.39 6.39
N ARG A 102 6.82 -3.51 6.96
CA ARG A 102 7.62 -4.68 7.30
C ARG A 102 7.23 -5.87 6.43
N PHE A 103 8.21 -6.68 6.10
CA PHE A 103 8.03 -7.95 5.43
C PHE A 103 8.18 -9.11 6.43
N SER A 104 7.36 -10.14 6.29
CA SER A 104 7.55 -11.44 6.94
C SER A 104 7.19 -12.59 5.99
N TYR A 105 7.69 -13.78 6.31
CA TYR A 105 7.50 -14.99 5.52
C TYR A 105 7.14 -16.16 6.42
N LEU A 106 6.24 -17.01 5.92
CA LEU A 106 5.83 -18.23 6.57
C LEU A 106 5.68 -19.33 5.51
N GLY A 107 6.52 -20.37 5.58
CA GLY A 107 6.51 -21.48 4.63
C GLY A 107 7.50 -22.57 5.03
N LEU A 108 7.31 -23.77 4.48
CA LEU A 108 8.21 -24.93 4.70
C LEU A 108 9.11 -25.19 3.51
N ASN A 109 8.77 -24.69 2.31
CA ASN A 109 9.60 -24.89 1.13
C ASN A 109 10.64 -23.78 1.05
N THR A 110 11.92 -24.18 1.08
CA THR A 110 12.94 -23.44 0.36
C THR A 110 12.59 -23.55 -1.12
N PHE A 111 12.05 -22.47 -1.70
CA PHE A 111 11.48 -22.40 -3.05
C PHE A 111 12.27 -23.25 -4.07
N TYR A 112 11.57 -24.04 -4.88
CA TYR A 112 12.19 -25.12 -5.64
C TYR A 112 13.01 -24.67 -6.88
N ASN A 113 12.98 -23.38 -7.28
CA ASN A 113 13.62 -22.87 -8.51
C ASN A 113 14.16 -21.43 -8.38
N ASN A 114 15.42 -21.24 -7.94
CA ASN A 114 16.02 -19.92 -7.61
C ASN A 114 15.36 -19.11 -6.46
N PRO A 115 15.09 -19.78 -5.32
CA PRO A 115 14.41 -19.23 -4.15
C PRO A 115 15.01 -17.96 -3.59
N MET A 116 16.32 -17.98 -3.33
CA MET A 116 16.91 -17.04 -2.41
C MET A 116 17.08 -15.67 -3.03
N GLU A 117 17.40 -15.59 -4.33
CA GLU A 117 17.54 -14.28 -5.00
C GLU A 117 16.20 -13.56 -5.10
N ILE A 118 15.15 -14.26 -5.53
CA ILE A 118 13.81 -13.68 -5.66
C ILE A 118 13.23 -13.36 -4.29
N PHE A 119 13.39 -14.27 -3.31
CA PHE A 119 12.98 -13.99 -1.94
C PHE A 119 13.72 -12.79 -1.33
N ASN A 120 15.04 -12.71 -1.50
CA ASN A 120 15.83 -11.58 -1.03
C ASN A 120 15.41 -10.27 -1.72
N GLU A 121 15.13 -10.32 -3.02
CA GLU A 121 14.64 -9.16 -3.77
C GLU A 121 13.26 -8.71 -3.28
N ILE A 122 12.31 -9.63 -3.07
CA ILE A 122 10.94 -9.35 -2.59
C ILE A 122 10.96 -8.86 -1.14
N LYS A 123 11.83 -9.41 -0.30
CA LYS A 123 12.02 -9.00 1.10
C LYS A 123 12.64 -7.61 1.21
N ASP A 124 13.52 -7.23 0.28
CA ASP A 124 14.18 -5.93 0.29
C ASP A 124 13.22 -4.82 -0.15
N LEU A 125 12.67 -4.10 0.83
CA LEU A 125 11.79 -2.95 0.60
C LEU A 125 12.50 -1.70 0.04
N ASN A 126 13.80 -1.78 -0.26
CA ASN A 126 14.52 -0.80 -1.09
C ASN A 126 14.73 -1.28 -2.53
N SER A 127 14.35 -2.51 -2.87
CA SER A 127 14.35 -2.98 -4.26
C SER A 127 13.19 -2.34 -5.03
N LYS A 128 13.49 -1.79 -6.20
CA LYS A 128 12.46 -1.29 -7.14
C LYS A 128 11.41 -2.36 -7.46
N THR A 129 11.82 -3.62 -7.58
CA THR A 129 10.93 -4.72 -7.89
C THR A 129 9.96 -4.98 -6.74
N SER A 130 10.46 -5.09 -5.50
CA SER A 130 9.62 -5.32 -4.32
C SER A 130 8.63 -4.18 -4.09
N VAL A 131 9.12 -2.94 -4.18
CA VAL A 131 8.28 -1.75 -4.02
C VAL A 131 7.19 -1.71 -5.08
N ARG A 132 7.50 -1.98 -6.36
CA ARG A 132 6.49 -2.02 -7.42
C ARG A 132 5.49 -3.16 -7.23
N LEU A 133 5.95 -4.34 -6.81
CA LEU A 133 5.06 -5.46 -6.50
C LEU A 133 4.07 -5.06 -5.40
N LEU A 134 4.57 -4.44 -4.34
CA LEU A 134 3.75 -3.97 -3.23
C LEU A 134 2.78 -2.86 -3.64
N GLU A 135 3.22 -1.93 -4.49
CA GLU A 135 2.34 -0.93 -5.12
C GLU A 135 1.18 -1.61 -5.86
N ARG A 136 1.46 -2.63 -6.69
CA ARG A 136 0.42 -3.40 -7.40
C ARG A 136 -0.55 -4.07 -6.45
N LEU A 137 -0.06 -4.73 -5.41
CA LEU A 137 -0.90 -5.41 -4.42
C LEU A 137 -1.84 -4.43 -3.70
N TYR A 138 -1.35 -3.24 -3.31
CA TYR A 138 -2.20 -2.20 -2.71
C TYR A 138 -3.20 -1.61 -3.71
N ILE A 139 -2.83 -1.43 -4.99
CA ILE A 139 -3.79 -1.02 -6.02
C ILE A 139 -4.91 -2.05 -6.15
N LYS A 140 -4.61 -3.35 -6.18
CA LYS A 140 -5.63 -4.42 -6.25
C LYS A 140 -6.52 -4.45 -5.01
N LEU A 141 -5.97 -4.16 -3.82
CA LEU A 141 -6.73 -4.08 -2.57
C LEU A 141 -7.69 -2.89 -2.55
N PHE A 142 -7.17 -1.68 -2.80
CA PHE A 142 -7.91 -0.43 -2.64
C PHE A 142 -8.67 0.02 -3.89
N ASN A 143 -8.37 -0.56 -5.06
CA ASN A 143 -8.94 -0.19 -6.37
C ASN A 143 -9.05 1.34 -6.57
N PRO A 144 -7.98 2.12 -6.31
CA PRO A 144 -8.06 3.58 -6.23
C PRO A 144 -8.32 4.20 -7.61
N ILE A 145 -9.23 5.19 -7.64
CA ILE A 145 -9.74 5.79 -8.89
C ILE A 145 -8.67 6.43 -9.78
N LEU A 146 -7.51 6.79 -9.24
CA LEU A 146 -6.43 7.42 -10.01
C LEU A 146 -5.38 6.45 -10.55
N ASN A 147 -5.43 5.15 -10.21
CA ASN A 147 -4.52 4.10 -10.72
C ASN A 147 -5.13 3.32 -11.91
N GLU A 148 -5.74 4.04 -12.85
CA GLU A 148 -6.46 3.48 -14.01
C GLU A 148 -5.68 2.41 -14.80
N SER A 149 -4.35 2.55 -14.92
CA SER A 149 -3.50 1.63 -15.70
C SER A 149 -3.30 0.25 -15.06
N HIS A 150 -3.65 0.08 -13.79
CA HIS A 150 -3.42 -1.15 -13.02
C HIS A 150 -4.67 -1.65 -12.30
N ASN A 151 -5.83 -1.08 -12.63
CA ASN A 151 -7.09 -1.31 -11.94
C ASN A 151 -7.84 -2.57 -12.42
N ASP A 152 -7.17 -3.48 -13.13
CA ASP A 152 -7.74 -4.80 -13.36
C ASP A 152 -8.02 -5.44 -11.99
N ASN A 153 -9.21 -5.99 -11.82
CA ASN A 153 -9.64 -6.61 -10.57
C ASN A 153 -8.94 -7.95 -10.30
N ASN A 154 -8.28 -8.54 -11.31
CA ASN A 154 -7.59 -9.81 -11.23
C ASN A 154 -6.13 -9.60 -10.81
N VAL A 155 -5.72 -10.19 -9.68
CA VAL A 155 -4.34 -10.08 -9.18
C VAL A 155 -3.40 -11.07 -9.88
N ILE A 156 -3.92 -12.22 -10.33
CA ILE A 156 -3.11 -13.26 -10.98
C ILE A 156 -2.75 -12.91 -12.43
N GLU A 157 -3.51 -12.02 -13.07
CA GLU A 157 -3.23 -11.49 -14.42
C GLU A 157 -2.18 -10.37 -14.43
N ASP A 158 -1.76 -9.87 -13.26
CA ASP A 158 -0.68 -8.88 -13.22
C ASP A 158 0.67 -9.56 -13.49
N ASN A 159 1.33 -9.17 -14.60
CA ASN A 159 2.60 -9.75 -15.03
C ASN A 159 3.70 -9.74 -13.95
N LEU A 160 3.74 -8.71 -13.09
CA LEU A 160 4.75 -8.63 -12.03
C LEU A 160 4.41 -9.62 -10.91
N VAL A 161 3.13 -9.74 -10.55
CA VAL A 161 2.64 -10.74 -9.59
C VAL A 161 2.91 -12.15 -10.10
N GLN A 162 2.55 -12.45 -11.35
CA GLN A 162 2.76 -13.77 -11.95
C GLN A 162 4.25 -14.15 -11.91
N LYS A 163 5.11 -13.28 -12.45
CA LYS A 163 6.55 -13.55 -12.56
C LYS A 163 7.27 -13.65 -11.21
N LYS A 164 6.88 -12.86 -10.22
CA LYS A 164 7.59 -12.78 -8.93
C LYS A 164 7.00 -13.68 -7.86
N LEU A 165 5.70 -13.93 -7.89
CA LEU A 165 5.02 -14.71 -6.87
C LEU A 165 4.61 -16.09 -7.38
N ILE A 166 3.76 -16.14 -8.42
CA ILE A 166 3.15 -17.39 -8.89
C ILE A 166 4.21 -18.35 -9.47
N ASP A 167 5.04 -17.85 -10.38
CA ASP A 167 6.10 -18.65 -11.02
C ASP A 167 7.15 -19.15 -9.99
N ASN A 168 7.19 -18.52 -8.81
CA ASN A 168 8.07 -18.89 -7.69
C ASN A 168 7.34 -19.64 -6.58
N SER A 169 6.17 -20.19 -6.87
CA SER A 169 5.39 -21.02 -5.93
C SER A 169 4.96 -20.29 -4.64
N ILE A 170 4.83 -18.97 -4.67
CA ILE A 170 4.17 -18.21 -3.60
C ILE A 170 2.68 -18.27 -3.84
N HIS A 171 1.95 -18.88 -2.89
CA HIS A 171 0.53 -19.16 -3.05
C HIS A 171 -0.35 -18.08 -2.38
N TYR A 172 0.16 -17.46 -1.31
CA TYR A 172 -0.58 -16.49 -0.53
C TYR A 172 0.23 -15.23 -0.28
N VAL A 173 -0.45 -14.10 -0.34
CA VAL A 173 0.08 -12.79 0.05
C VAL A 173 -0.84 -12.17 1.07
N ASN A 174 -0.32 -11.89 2.26
CA ASN A 174 -1.06 -11.16 3.28
C ASN A 174 -0.66 -9.68 3.26
N LEU A 175 -1.65 -8.80 3.24
CA LEU A 175 -1.50 -7.38 3.51
C LEU A 175 -2.15 -7.07 4.86
N ASP A 176 -1.34 -6.82 5.87
CA ASP A 176 -1.77 -6.28 7.17
C ASP A 176 -1.70 -4.75 7.09
N ILE A 177 -2.87 -4.13 6.91
CA ILE A 177 -3.05 -2.67 6.93
C ILE A 177 -3.41 -2.15 8.33
N GLY A 178 -3.51 -3.05 9.31
CA GLY A 178 -3.75 -2.73 10.70
C GLY A 178 -2.55 -2.08 11.34
N MET A 179 -2.74 -0.86 11.83
CA MET A 179 -1.71 -0.14 12.55
C MET A 179 -1.93 -0.25 14.06
N ASN A 180 -0.86 -0.50 14.81
CA ASN A 180 -0.88 -0.36 16.26
C ASN A 180 -1.33 1.08 16.59
N GLU A 181 -2.26 1.23 17.54
CA GLU A 181 -2.80 2.52 17.98
C GLU A 181 -3.76 3.22 16.97
N SER A 182 -4.66 2.45 16.35
CA SER A 182 -6.08 2.82 16.10
C SER A 182 -6.47 4.13 15.38
N LEU A 183 -5.69 4.70 14.45
CA LEU A 183 -6.12 5.94 13.75
C LEU A 183 -6.18 5.92 12.20
N PHE A 184 -5.72 4.89 11.51
CA PHE A 184 -5.64 4.92 10.03
C PHE A 184 -6.32 3.73 9.36
N ASN A 185 -7.65 3.66 9.47
CA ASN A 185 -8.46 2.66 8.77
C ASN A 185 -8.75 3.12 7.31
N PHE A 186 -7.78 2.99 6.41
CA PHE A 186 -7.90 3.36 4.99
C PHE A 186 -9.07 2.68 4.26
N THR A 187 -9.98 3.46 3.68
CA THR A 187 -11.13 2.97 2.90
C THR A 187 -10.87 3.01 1.40
N GLY A 188 -11.56 2.14 0.65
CA GLY A 188 -11.47 2.04 -0.81
C GLY A 188 -11.66 0.59 -1.29
N GLY A 189 -12.10 0.44 -2.54
CA GLY A 189 -12.10 -0.85 -3.25
C GLY A 189 -12.86 -1.98 -2.58
N LYS A 190 -12.25 -3.17 -2.53
CA LYS A 190 -12.86 -4.43 -2.07
C LYS A 190 -12.76 -4.62 -0.55
N ARG A 191 -12.51 -3.55 0.20
CA ARG A 191 -12.23 -3.61 1.65
C ARG A 191 -13.49 -3.87 2.48
N ALA A 192 -13.39 -4.78 3.44
CA ALA A 192 -14.40 -4.93 4.50
C ALA A 192 -14.04 -4.05 5.71
N GLU A 193 -14.97 -3.21 6.20
CA GLU A 193 -14.65 -2.13 7.17
C GLU A 193 -14.10 -2.58 8.54
N LYS A 194 -14.24 -3.87 8.87
CA LYS A 194 -13.87 -4.48 10.16
C LYS A 194 -12.60 -5.32 10.11
N HIS A 195 -11.95 -5.41 8.95
CA HIS A 195 -10.79 -6.26 8.76
C HIS A 195 -9.56 -5.43 8.42
N ASP A 196 -8.45 -5.80 9.03
CA ASP A 196 -7.16 -5.14 8.86
C ASP A 196 -6.16 -6.04 8.13
N ILE A 197 -6.46 -7.33 7.97
CA ILE A 197 -5.62 -8.31 7.28
C ILE A 197 -6.38 -8.83 6.06
N TYR A 198 -5.73 -8.76 4.91
CA TYR A 198 -6.25 -9.19 3.61
C TYR A 198 -5.33 -10.23 3.02
N THR A 199 -5.87 -11.33 2.55
CA THR A 199 -5.10 -12.42 1.94
C THR A 199 -5.50 -12.59 0.49
N PHE A 200 -4.55 -12.41 -0.43
CA PHE A 200 -4.70 -12.84 -1.81
C PHE A 200 -4.31 -14.30 -1.92
N ASN A 201 -5.24 -15.14 -2.33
CA ASN A 201 -4.98 -16.51 -2.77
C ASN A 201 -4.66 -16.48 -4.27
N LEU A 202 -3.38 -16.60 -4.59
CA LEU A 202 -2.88 -16.52 -5.97
C LEU A 202 -3.15 -17.79 -6.77
N THR A 203 -3.67 -18.84 -6.14
CA THR A 203 -4.02 -20.11 -6.81
C THR A 203 -5.37 -20.03 -7.50
N ASN A 204 -6.32 -19.28 -6.91
CA ASN A 204 -7.70 -19.19 -7.38
C ASN A 204 -8.19 -17.74 -7.56
N ASN A 205 -7.31 -16.75 -7.40
CA ASN A 205 -7.62 -15.32 -7.51
C ASN A 205 -8.66 -14.81 -6.50
N GLU A 206 -8.81 -15.48 -5.37
CA GLU A 206 -9.71 -15.04 -4.31
C GLU A 206 -8.98 -14.08 -3.36
N MET A 207 -9.74 -13.13 -2.80
CA MET A 207 -9.29 -12.30 -1.70
C MET A 207 -10.15 -12.60 -0.47
N THR A 208 -9.51 -13.06 0.60
CA THR A 208 -10.15 -13.36 1.88
C THR A 208 -9.70 -12.37 2.95
N PHE A 209 -10.39 -12.39 4.10
CA PHE A 209 -10.17 -11.46 5.21
C PHE A 209 -9.79 -12.19 6.48
N GLY A 210 -8.81 -11.67 7.23
CA GLY A 210 -8.26 -12.34 8.40
C GLY A 210 -6.99 -13.14 8.09
N HIS A 211 -6.33 -13.67 9.11
CA HIS A 211 -5.14 -14.47 8.92
C HIS A 211 -5.53 -15.88 8.44
N PRO A 212 -4.95 -16.43 7.36
CA PRO A 212 -5.35 -17.74 6.83
C PRO A 212 -5.15 -18.92 7.82
N LEU A 213 -4.32 -18.71 8.85
CA LEU A 213 -4.13 -19.69 9.94
C LEU A 213 -5.25 -19.71 10.97
N LEU A 214 -6.16 -18.72 11.00
CA LEU A 214 -7.30 -18.71 11.91
C LEU A 214 -8.47 -19.56 11.39
N GLU A 215 -8.46 -19.96 10.11
CA GLU A 215 -9.47 -20.87 9.55
C GLU A 215 -9.15 -22.36 9.77
N LEU A 216 -7.98 -22.67 10.35
CA LEU A 216 -7.50 -24.03 10.62
C LEU A 216 -7.46 -24.39 12.12
N LEU A 217 -8.04 -23.56 12.99
CA LEU A 217 -8.25 -23.79 14.43
C LEU A 217 -9.73 -23.73 14.76
#